data_AF-U3CGI2-F1
#
_entry.id   AF-U3CGI2-F1
#
_cell.length_a   1.000
_cell.length_b   1.000
_cell.length_c   1.000
_cell.angle_alpha   90.00
_cell.angle_beta   90.00
_cell.angle_gamma   90.00
#
_symmetry.space_group_name_H-M   'P 1'
#
loop_
_entity.id
_entity.type
_entity.pdbx_description
1 polymer ?
#
loop_
_entity_poly.entity_id
_entity_poly.type
_entity_poly.pdbx_seq_one_letter_code
_entity_poly.pdbx_strand_id
1 'polypeptide(L)'
;MILLQLSSGQGPLECCKAVGLALKCIEKQCQQQAIELTIVDTIPAEKKGCFKSLLLKLESSHEGRAKLLASSWQGAMLWVCQSHFRPKHKRKNWFFGGRMFELNEAKFGAGVTYQTCRASGAGGQHVNTTNSAIRAVHNETGMSVRVESERSQHANKRLAKALLFQKLDMLEQEKATSQDKARWQQHWELERGNPVRTFKGDKFVAADTF
;
A
#
# COMPACT_ATOMS: atom_id res chain seq x y z
N MET A 1 9.84 2.48 5.25
CA MET A 1 9.65 1.56 4.11
C MET A 1 9.09 2.32 2.91
N ILE A 2 9.54 2.03 1.68
CA ILE A 2 9.00 2.64 0.44
C ILE A 2 8.27 1.59 -0.38
N LEU A 3 7.06 1.90 -0.84
CA LEU A 3 6.35 1.12 -1.84
C LEU A 3 6.34 1.85 -3.18
N LEU A 4 6.50 1.10 -4.26
CA LEU A 4 6.34 1.58 -5.63
C LEU A 4 5.33 0.69 -6.35
N GLN A 5 4.20 1.26 -6.74
CA GLN A 5 3.24 0.59 -7.61
C GLN A 5 3.52 0.95 -9.06
N LEU A 6 3.64 -0.05 -9.93
CA LEU A 6 3.66 0.13 -11.38
C LEU A 6 2.37 -0.39 -11.99
N SER A 7 1.82 0.33 -12.97
CA SER A 7 0.52 0.02 -13.56
C SER A 7 0.53 0.25 -15.06
N SER A 8 -0.05 -0.69 -15.82
CA SER A 8 -0.31 -0.52 -17.26
C SER A 8 -1.55 0.31 -17.54
N GLY A 9 -2.32 0.64 -16.49
CA GLY A 9 -3.71 1.04 -16.58
C GLY A 9 -4.55 0.14 -17.49
N GLN A 10 -5.58 0.70 -18.13
CA GLN A 10 -6.36 0.02 -19.17
C GLN A 10 -5.63 -0.11 -20.52
N GLY A 11 -4.30 -0.04 -20.50
CA GLY A 11 -3.49 -0.21 -21.71
C GLY A 11 -3.60 -1.64 -22.26
N PRO A 12 -3.35 -1.81 -23.57
CA PRO A 12 -3.29 -3.13 -24.18
C PRO A 12 -2.05 -3.92 -23.69
N LEU A 13 -1.89 -5.14 -24.17
CA LEU A 13 -0.83 -6.06 -23.73
C LEU A 13 0.59 -5.49 -23.86
N GLU A 14 0.83 -4.57 -24.79
CA GLU A 14 2.09 -3.84 -24.91
C GLU A 14 2.41 -2.98 -23.67
N CYS A 15 1.41 -2.33 -23.08
CA CYS A 15 1.56 -1.58 -21.82
C CYS A 15 1.87 -2.52 -20.65
N CYS A 16 1.20 -3.69 -20.60
CA CYS A 16 1.50 -4.71 -19.59
C CYS A 16 2.93 -5.25 -19.73
N LYS A 17 3.43 -5.35 -20.96
CA LYS A 17 4.82 -5.73 -21.24
C LYS A 17 5.80 -4.65 -20.79
N ALA A 18 5.47 -3.38 -20.98
CA ALA A 18 6.26 -2.24 -20.50
C ALA A 18 6.48 -2.32 -18.99
N VAL A 19 5.43 -2.62 -18.21
CA VAL A 19 5.51 -2.82 -16.75
C VAL A 19 6.48 -3.95 -16.39
N GLY A 20 6.42 -5.08 -17.09
CA GLY A 20 7.35 -6.19 -16.86
C GLY A 20 8.81 -5.87 -17.24
N LEU A 21 9.04 -5.04 -18.25
CA LEU A 21 10.37 -4.55 -18.60
C LEU A 21 10.89 -3.53 -17.59
N ALA A 22 10.02 -2.66 -17.08
CA ALA A 22 10.33 -1.73 -16.00
C ALA A 22 10.76 -2.48 -14.73
N LEU A 23 10.07 -3.56 -14.35
CA LEU A 23 10.48 -4.42 -13.22
C LEU A 23 11.94 -4.89 -13.36
N LYS A 24 12.29 -5.47 -14.52
CA LYS A 24 13.67 -5.93 -14.78
C LYS A 24 14.70 -4.81 -14.70
N CYS A 25 14.33 -3.62 -15.15
CA CYS A 25 15.18 -2.43 -15.07
C CYS A 25 15.40 -2.03 -13.60
N ILE A 26 14.33 -1.99 -12.81
CA ILE A 26 14.38 -1.66 -11.38
C ILE A 26 15.18 -2.72 -10.61
N GLU A 27 14.98 -4.01 -10.86
CA GLU A 27 15.77 -5.10 -10.26
C GLU A 27 17.27 -4.87 -10.45
N LYS A 28 17.68 -4.53 -11.68
CA LYS A 28 19.08 -4.23 -11.99
C LYS A 28 19.58 -2.98 -11.25
N GLN A 29 18.78 -1.92 -11.18
CA GLN A 29 19.12 -0.70 -10.46
C GLN A 29 19.25 -0.95 -8.95
N CYS A 30 18.34 -1.74 -8.37
CA CYS A 30 18.37 -2.12 -6.97
C CYS A 30 19.65 -2.90 -6.62
N GLN A 31 20.02 -3.87 -7.47
CA GLN A 31 21.27 -4.63 -7.31
C GLN A 31 22.51 -3.71 -7.35
N GLN A 32 22.54 -2.73 -8.26
CA GLN A 32 23.66 -1.78 -8.38
C GLN A 32 23.76 -0.81 -7.19
N GLN A 33 22.63 -0.46 -6.57
CA GLN A 33 22.56 0.54 -5.50
C GLN A 33 22.48 -0.06 -4.09
N ALA A 34 22.57 -1.40 -3.97
CA ALA A 34 22.38 -2.16 -2.74
C ALA A 34 21.03 -1.84 -2.06
N ILE A 35 19.96 -1.87 -2.85
CA ILE A 35 18.57 -1.74 -2.40
C ILE A 35 17.94 -3.13 -2.44
N GLU A 36 17.33 -3.55 -1.34
CA GLU A 36 16.53 -4.76 -1.27
C GLU A 36 15.17 -4.52 -1.92
N LEU A 37 14.82 -5.40 -2.86
CA LEU A 37 13.57 -5.35 -3.61
C LEU A 37 12.75 -6.60 -3.31
N THR A 38 11.53 -6.41 -2.82
CA THR A 38 10.55 -7.49 -2.65
C THR A 38 9.32 -7.20 -3.50
N ILE A 39 8.81 -8.20 -4.20
CA ILE A 39 7.52 -8.10 -4.88
C ILE A 39 6.44 -8.41 -3.84
N VAL A 40 5.60 -7.42 -3.52
CA VAL A 40 4.54 -7.55 -2.52
C VAL A 40 3.28 -8.16 -3.13
N ASP A 41 2.92 -7.69 -4.33
CA ASP A 41 1.69 -8.07 -4.99
C ASP A 41 1.82 -7.94 -6.51
N THR A 42 1.13 -8.79 -7.25
CA THR A 42 1.16 -8.81 -8.71
C THR A 42 -0.21 -9.11 -9.29
N ILE A 43 -0.58 -8.37 -10.32
CA ILE A 43 -1.73 -8.69 -11.16
C ILE A 43 -1.19 -9.05 -12.55
N PRO A 44 -1.06 -10.35 -12.87
CA PRO A 44 -0.52 -10.79 -14.15
C PRO A 44 -1.50 -10.49 -15.30
N ALA A 45 -0.95 -10.34 -16.51
CA ALA A 45 -1.72 -10.35 -17.74
C ALA A 45 -1.65 -11.75 -18.41
N GLU A 46 -2.36 -11.93 -19.52
CA GLU A 46 -2.49 -13.21 -20.22
C GLU A 46 -1.14 -13.82 -20.69
N LYS A 47 -0.13 -12.99 -20.93
CA LYS A 47 1.19 -13.43 -21.40
C LYS A 47 2.23 -13.36 -20.28
N LYS A 48 3.13 -14.34 -20.24
CA LYS A 48 4.23 -14.42 -19.27
C LYS A 48 5.12 -13.17 -19.32
N GLY A 49 5.40 -12.60 -18.15
CA GLY A 49 6.22 -11.39 -18.01
C GLY A 49 5.50 -10.11 -18.47
N CYS A 50 4.18 -10.14 -18.57
CA CYS A 50 3.33 -8.97 -18.72
C CYS A 50 2.47 -8.82 -17.46
N PHE A 51 2.40 -7.61 -16.90
CA PHE A 51 1.68 -7.35 -15.66
C PHE A 51 0.77 -6.14 -15.83
N LYS A 52 -0.46 -6.25 -15.33
CA LYS A 52 -1.40 -5.13 -15.24
C LYS A 52 -1.03 -4.18 -14.11
N SER A 53 -0.60 -4.76 -12.98
CA SER A 53 -0.15 -4.04 -11.78
C SER A 53 0.96 -4.82 -11.09
N LEU A 54 1.94 -4.11 -10.54
CA LEU A 54 2.99 -4.64 -9.67
C LEU A 54 3.11 -3.73 -8.45
N LEU A 55 3.18 -4.30 -7.25
CA LEU A 55 3.54 -3.57 -6.04
C LEU A 55 4.90 -4.06 -5.56
N LEU A 56 5.84 -3.13 -5.47
CA LEU A 56 7.22 -3.38 -5.10
C LEU A 56 7.50 -2.73 -3.75
N LYS A 57 8.15 -3.47 -2.85
CA LYS A 57 8.74 -2.96 -1.61
C LYS A 57 10.22 -2.71 -1.85
N LEU A 58 10.65 -1.50 -1.56
CA LEU A 58 12.03 -1.04 -1.67
C LEU A 58 12.54 -0.70 -0.28
N GLU A 59 13.59 -1.40 0.14
CA GLU A 59 14.27 -1.21 1.41
C GLU A 59 15.75 -0.96 1.17
N SER A 60 16.35 -0.07 1.96
CA SER A 60 17.77 0.21 1.86
C SER A 60 18.30 0.56 3.23
N SER A 61 19.51 0.09 3.53
CA SER A 61 20.26 0.46 4.73
C SER A 61 20.70 1.93 4.69
N HIS A 62 20.84 2.52 3.50
CA HIS A 62 21.17 3.93 3.33
C HIS A 62 19.90 4.76 3.18
N GLU A 63 19.75 5.73 4.08
CA GLU A 63 18.61 6.64 4.08
C GLU A 63 18.52 7.40 2.74
N GLY A 64 17.34 7.41 2.15
CA GLY A 64 17.05 8.15 0.91
C GLY A 64 17.30 7.42 -0.42
N ARG A 65 18.11 6.35 -0.50
CA ARG A 65 18.37 5.67 -1.80
C ARG A 65 17.12 5.03 -2.40
N ALA A 66 16.40 4.26 -1.58
CA ALA A 66 15.13 3.64 -1.98
C ALA A 66 14.09 4.69 -2.43
N LYS A 67 14.04 5.83 -1.73
CA LYS A 67 13.14 6.95 -2.03
C LYS A 67 13.54 7.65 -3.33
N LEU A 68 14.83 7.92 -3.55
CA LEU A 68 15.33 8.53 -4.78
C LEU A 68 15.04 7.64 -5.99
N LEU A 69 15.33 6.34 -5.89
CA LEU A 69 14.99 5.39 -6.94
C LEU A 69 13.49 5.38 -7.21
N ALA A 70 12.66 5.19 -6.19
CA ALA A 70 11.20 5.15 -6.35
C ALA A 70 10.62 6.45 -6.95
N SER A 71 11.13 7.61 -6.52
CA SER A 71 10.72 8.91 -7.06
C SER A 71 11.05 9.07 -8.55
N SER A 72 12.15 8.48 -9.03
CA SER A 72 12.50 8.49 -10.45
C SER A 72 11.52 7.68 -11.32
N TRP A 73 10.78 6.75 -10.72
CA TRP A 73 9.76 5.95 -11.39
C TRP A 73 8.34 6.46 -11.11
N GLN A 74 8.19 7.61 -10.44
CA GLN A 74 6.90 8.21 -10.15
C GLN A 74 6.40 9.07 -11.32
N GLY A 75 5.18 8.82 -11.76
CA GLY A 75 4.52 9.55 -12.84
C GLY A 75 4.23 8.70 -14.07
N ALA A 76 3.76 9.35 -15.14
CA ALA A 76 3.50 8.72 -16.42
C ALA A 76 4.81 8.41 -17.15
N MET A 77 4.92 7.23 -17.75
CA MET A 77 6.10 6.78 -18.48
C MET A 77 5.70 6.27 -19.85
N LEU A 78 6.60 6.43 -20.82
CA LEU A 78 6.36 6.07 -22.21
C LEU A 78 7.37 5.04 -22.67
N TRP A 79 6.90 3.92 -23.21
CA TRP A 79 7.72 2.99 -23.99
C TRP A 79 7.39 3.10 -25.47
N VAL A 80 8.39 3.42 -26.28
CA VAL A 80 8.29 3.55 -27.74
C VAL A 80 8.89 2.31 -28.41
N CYS A 81 8.03 1.42 -28.89
CA CYS A 81 8.41 0.15 -29.50
C CYS A 81 7.30 -0.33 -30.46
N GLN A 82 7.67 -1.07 -31.51
CA GLN A 82 6.68 -1.70 -32.37
C GLN A 82 5.97 -2.85 -31.63
N SER A 83 4.65 -2.98 -31.82
CA SER A 83 3.93 -4.07 -31.16
C SER A 83 4.40 -5.45 -31.64
N HIS A 84 4.79 -6.29 -30.68
CA HIS A 84 5.05 -7.72 -30.89
C HIS A 84 3.80 -8.58 -30.77
N PHE A 85 2.74 -8.07 -30.12
CA PHE A 85 1.49 -8.81 -29.91
C PHE A 85 0.52 -8.61 -31.07
N ARG A 86 0.63 -7.48 -31.78
CA ARG A 86 -0.20 -7.12 -32.93
C ARG A 86 0.71 -6.76 -34.11
N PRO A 87 1.19 -7.78 -34.85
CA PRO A 87 2.00 -7.56 -36.04
C PRO A 87 1.29 -6.60 -37.01
N LYS A 88 2.04 -5.67 -37.63
CA LYS A 88 1.55 -4.63 -38.56
C LYS A 88 0.75 -3.46 -37.93
N HIS A 89 0.53 -3.44 -36.62
CA HIS A 89 -0.11 -2.31 -35.97
C HIS A 89 0.78 -1.05 -35.99
N LYS A 90 0.22 0.10 -36.39
CA LYS A 90 1.01 1.34 -36.60
C LYS A 90 1.44 2.05 -35.32
N ARG A 91 0.67 1.91 -34.22
CA ARG A 91 0.98 2.55 -32.92
C ARG A 91 2.28 1.98 -32.34
N LYS A 92 3.12 2.89 -31.83
CA LYS A 92 4.38 2.55 -31.17
C LYS A 92 4.49 3.08 -29.73
N ASN A 93 3.55 3.91 -29.29
CA ASN A 93 3.60 4.57 -27.99
C ASN A 93 2.74 3.83 -26.97
N TRP A 94 3.39 3.28 -25.95
CA TRP A 94 2.79 2.49 -24.88
C TRP A 94 3.03 3.17 -23.54
N PHE A 95 1.96 3.68 -22.93
CA PHE A 95 2.04 4.37 -21.64
C PHE A 95 1.83 3.40 -20.49
N PHE A 96 2.56 3.63 -19.41
CA PHE A 96 2.40 2.98 -18.11
C PHE A 96 2.73 4.01 -17.03
N GLY A 97 2.42 3.74 -15.77
CA GLY A 97 2.69 4.69 -14.68
C GLY A 97 3.28 4.05 -13.46
N GLY A 98 3.94 4.87 -12.66
CA GLY A 98 4.41 4.51 -11.34
C GLY A 98 3.94 5.48 -10.27
N ARG A 99 3.67 4.96 -9.07
CA ARG A 99 3.28 5.75 -7.91
C ARG A 99 4.04 5.27 -6.69
N MET A 100 4.69 6.20 -6.00
CA MET A 100 5.42 5.95 -4.78
C MET A 100 4.52 6.20 -3.56
N PHE A 101 4.67 5.36 -2.54
CA PHE A 101 4.05 5.53 -1.23
C PHE A 101 5.12 5.40 -0.15
N GLU A 102 5.07 6.27 0.85
CA GLU A 102 5.92 6.21 2.03
C GLU A 102 5.12 5.59 3.17
N LEU A 103 5.52 4.38 3.58
CA LEU A 103 4.98 3.77 4.77
C LEU A 103 5.82 4.21 5.97
N ASN A 104 5.18 4.97 6.84
CA ASN A 104 5.71 5.33 8.14
C ASN A 104 5.19 4.33 9.17
N GLU A 105 6.01 3.32 9.47
CA GLU A 105 5.72 2.31 10.49
C GLU A 105 5.62 2.91 11.90
N ALA A 106 6.19 4.09 12.16
CA ALA A 106 6.09 4.77 13.45
C ALA A 106 4.67 5.28 13.78
N LYS A 107 3.69 5.09 12.88
CA LYS A 107 2.26 5.31 13.14
C LYS A 107 1.52 4.07 13.64
N PHE A 108 2.21 2.96 13.84
CA PHE A 108 1.65 1.74 14.43
C PHE A 108 2.49 1.36 15.66
N GLY A 109 2.24 2.05 16.78
CA GLY A 109 2.89 1.86 18.07
C GLY A 109 1.89 1.52 19.18
N ALA A 110 2.18 0.49 19.98
CA ALA A 110 1.31 0.06 21.06
C ALA A 110 1.16 1.15 22.15
N GLY A 111 -0.07 1.58 22.41
CA GLY A 111 -0.41 2.46 23.52
C GLY A 111 -1.89 2.37 23.87
N VAL A 112 -2.26 1.45 24.77
CA VAL A 112 -3.65 1.35 25.28
C VAL A 112 -3.69 1.85 26.72
N THR A 113 -4.42 2.95 26.92
CA THR A 113 -4.71 3.48 28.25
C THR A 113 -6.03 2.89 28.76
N TYR A 114 -6.05 2.43 30.02
CA TYR A 114 -7.26 1.90 30.66
C TYR A 114 -7.71 2.84 31.77
N GLN A 115 -8.96 3.28 31.71
CA GLN A 115 -9.61 4.08 32.74
C GLN A 115 -10.71 3.24 33.41
N THR A 116 -10.75 3.24 34.74
CA THR A 116 -11.85 2.66 35.51
C THR A 116 -13.00 3.65 35.60
N CYS A 117 -14.20 3.19 35.32
CA CYS A 117 -15.42 3.97 35.38
C CYS A 117 -16.43 3.29 36.30
N ARG A 118 -17.43 4.04 36.76
CA ARG A 118 -18.62 3.45 37.37
C ARG A 118 -19.45 2.76 36.28
N ALA A 119 -20.00 1.61 36.61
CA ALA A 119 -20.97 0.94 35.75
C ALA A 119 -22.27 1.77 35.77
N SER A 120 -22.89 1.96 34.60
CA SER A 120 -24.15 2.69 34.45
C SER A 120 -25.25 1.70 34.09
N GLY A 121 -26.21 1.47 34.99
CA GLY A 121 -27.36 0.59 34.75
C GLY A 121 -28.35 0.57 35.91
N ALA A 122 -29.56 0.04 35.67
CA ALA A 122 -30.64 -0.11 36.65
C ALA A 122 -30.35 -1.22 37.68
N GLY A 123 -29.19 -1.17 38.34
CA GLY A 123 -28.76 -2.14 39.35
C GLY A 123 -28.84 -1.60 40.77
N GLY A 124 -28.97 -2.50 41.75
CA GLY A 124 -29.00 -2.18 43.19
C GLY A 124 -27.71 -1.54 43.71
N GLN A 125 -27.64 -1.24 45.03
CA GLN A 125 -26.55 -0.49 45.68
C GLN A 125 -25.12 -0.93 45.30
N HIS A 126 -24.91 -2.23 45.03
CA HIS A 126 -23.61 -2.77 44.64
C HIS A 126 -23.12 -2.31 43.25
N VAL A 127 -24.03 -2.08 42.31
CA VAL A 127 -23.71 -1.61 40.93
C VAL A 127 -23.32 -0.13 40.95
N ASN A 128 -23.94 0.66 41.82
CA ASN A 128 -23.72 2.11 41.89
C ASN A 128 -22.46 2.50 42.69
N THR A 129 -21.90 1.56 43.47
CA THR A 129 -20.76 1.82 44.38
C THR A 129 -19.43 1.27 43.84
N THR A 130 -19.45 0.27 42.96
CA THR A 130 -18.24 -0.43 42.50
C THR A 130 -17.74 0.08 41.14
N ASN A 131 -16.47 0.46 41.05
CA ASN A 131 -15.81 0.87 39.81
C ASN A 131 -15.41 -0.34 38.95
N SER A 132 -16.39 -1.14 38.51
CA SER A 132 -16.14 -2.35 37.71
C SER A 132 -16.02 -2.09 36.21
N ALA A 133 -16.54 -0.98 35.68
CA ALA A 133 -16.49 -0.67 34.26
C ALA A 133 -15.09 -0.23 33.83
N ILE A 134 -14.69 -0.61 32.61
CA ILE A 134 -13.40 -0.25 32.02
C ILE A 134 -13.61 0.46 30.69
N ARG A 135 -12.95 1.60 30.51
CA ARG A 135 -12.76 2.26 29.22
C ARG A 135 -11.33 2.05 28.77
N ALA A 136 -11.14 1.34 27.66
CA ALA A 136 -9.85 1.21 26.99
C ALA A 136 -9.78 2.23 25.85
N VAL A 137 -8.67 2.97 25.74
CA VAL A 137 -8.43 3.98 24.70
C VAL A 137 -7.11 3.66 24.01
N HIS A 138 -7.13 3.55 22.69
CA HIS A 138 -5.92 3.50 21.90
C HIS A 138 -5.40 4.93 21.69
N ASN A 139 -4.21 5.23 22.21
CA ASN A 139 -3.68 6.57 22.28
C ASN A 139 -3.42 7.18 20.89
N GLU A 140 -3.03 6.37 19.92
CA GLU A 140 -2.67 6.85 18.59
C GLU A 140 -3.88 7.09 17.68
N THR A 141 -4.90 6.23 17.76
CA THR A 141 -6.10 6.36 16.92
C THR A 141 -7.24 7.11 17.60
N GLY A 142 -7.15 7.37 18.91
CA GLY A 142 -8.22 7.95 19.72
C GLY A 142 -9.44 7.04 19.90
N MET A 143 -9.41 5.82 19.35
CA MET A 143 -10.51 4.88 19.45
C MET A 143 -10.66 4.39 20.89
N SER A 144 -11.89 4.38 21.38
CA SER A 144 -12.18 3.88 22.71
C SER A 144 -13.30 2.86 22.74
N VAL A 145 -13.20 1.91 23.68
CA VAL A 145 -14.20 0.90 23.96
C VAL A 145 -14.50 0.93 25.45
N ARG A 146 -15.78 0.98 25.81
CA ARG A 146 -16.25 0.88 27.20
C ARG A 146 -16.92 -0.47 27.40
N VAL A 147 -16.56 -1.15 28.48
CA VAL A 147 -17.11 -2.46 28.85
C VAL A 147 -17.55 -2.43 30.31
N GLU A 148 -18.78 -2.86 30.56
CA GLU A 148 -19.38 -2.94 31.89
C GLU A 148 -20.26 -4.20 32.08
N SER A 149 -20.11 -5.19 31.20
CA SER A 149 -20.95 -6.40 31.18
C SER A 149 -20.67 -7.36 32.34
N GLU A 150 -19.43 -7.40 32.84
CA GLU A 150 -19.02 -8.29 33.92
C GLU A 150 -19.03 -7.60 35.28
N ARG A 151 -19.24 -8.38 36.34
CA ARG A 151 -19.18 -7.88 37.72
C ARG A 151 -17.76 -7.52 38.16
N SER A 152 -16.73 -8.13 37.56
CA SER A 152 -15.33 -7.89 37.92
C SER A 152 -14.61 -6.96 36.94
N GLN A 153 -13.83 -6.03 37.49
CA GLN A 153 -13.00 -5.09 36.72
C GLN A 153 -11.99 -5.82 35.83
N HIS A 154 -11.39 -6.91 36.31
CA HIS A 154 -10.37 -7.68 35.58
C HIS A 154 -10.97 -8.38 34.35
N ALA A 155 -12.18 -8.92 34.47
CA ALA A 155 -12.90 -9.51 33.34
C ALA A 155 -13.29 -8.44 32.31
N ASN A 156 -13.81 -7.29 32.77
CA ASN A 156 -14.11 -6.15 31.89
C ASN A 156 -12.86 -5.62 31.19
N LYS A 157 -11.69 -5.59 31.85
CA LYS A 157 -10.41 -5.18 31.24
C LYS A 157 -9.98 -6.12 30.11
N ARG A 158 -10.09 -7.44 30.32
CA ARG A 158 -9.78 -8.44 29.29
C ARG A 158 -10.69 -8.30 28.07
N LEU A 159 -11.99 -8.13 28.31
CA LEU A 159 -12.97 -7.98 27.23
C LEU A 159 -12.80 -6.65 26.47
N ALA A 160 -12.53 -5.56 27.19
CA ALA A 160 -12.23 -4.26 26.59
C ALA A 160 -10.99 -4.31 25.70
N LYS A 161 -9.95 -5.05 26.13
CA LYS A 161 -8.76 -5.31 25.31
C LYS A 161 -9.13 -6.05 24.03
N ALA A 162 -9.82 -7.19 24.12
CA ALA A 162 -10.19 -8.00 22.96
C ALA A 162 -11.04 -7.22 21.92
N LEU A 163 -12.04 -6.47 22.40
CA LEU A 163 -12.89 -5.64 21.54
C LEU A 163 -12.14 -4.47 20.89
N LEU A 164 -11.21 -3.85 21.62
CA LEU A 164 -10.37 -2.78 21.07
C LEU A 164 -9.44 -3.35 19.97
N PHE A 165 -8.85 -4.51 20.18
CA PHE A 165 -8.04 -5.20 19.15
C PHE A 165 -8.88 -5.55 17.91
N GLN A 166 -10.07 -6.13 18.09
CA GLN A 166 -10.95 -6.45 16.97
C GLN A 166 -11.33 -5.20 16.16
N LYS A 167 -11.61 -4.08 16.82
CA LYS A 167 -11.89 -2.80 16.14
C LYS A 167 -10.67 -2.24 15.40
N LEU A 168 -9.47 -2.38 15.96
CA LEU A 168 -8.24 -1.97 15.29
C LEU A 168 -7.95 -2.83 14.06
N ASP A 169 -8.14 -4.15 14.17
CA ASP A 169 -8.00 -5.10 13.07
C ASP A 169 -9.02 -4.84 11.95
N MET A 170 -10.29 -4.59 12.30
CA MET A 170 -11.31 -4.16 11.32
C MET A 170 -10.92 -2.85 10.62
N LEU A 171 -10.42 -1.86 11.35
CA LEU A 171 -9.97 -0.60 10.77
C LEU A 171 -8.73 -0.78 9.88
N GLU A 172 -7.84 -1.70 10.24
CA GLU A 172 -6.70 -2.08 9.42
C GLU A 172 -7.14 -2.80 8.14
N GLN A 173 -8.12 -3.70 8.23
CA GLN A 173 -8.74 -4.37 7.08
C GLN A 173 -9.51 -3.39 6.19
N GLU A 174 -10.23 -2.42 6.75
CA GLU A 174 -10.88 -1.34 5.99
C GLU A 174 -9.84 -0.43 5.33
N LYS A 175 -8.73 -0.13 6.00
CA LYS A 175 -7.59 0.58 5.40
C LYS A 175 -6.96 -0.23 4.29
N ALA A 176 -6.73 -1.52 4.45
CA ALA A 176 -6.22 -2.40 3.40
C ALA A 176 -7.20 -2.44 2.22
N THR A 177 -8.50 -2.62 2.47
CA THR A 177 -9.53 -2.67 1.43
C THR A 177 -9.69 -1.33 0.70
N SER A 178 -9.59 -0.21 1.42
CA SER A 178 -9.63 1.13 0.82
C SER A 178 -8.34 1.45 0.07
N GLN A 179 -7.18 1.00 0.55
CA GLN A 179 -5.93 1.05 -0.19
C GLN A 179 -6.04 0.21 -1.46
N ASP A 180 -6.62 -0.99 -1.40
CA ASP A 180 -6.81 -1.86 -2.58
C ASP A 180 -7.78 -1.24 -3.58
N LYS A 181 -8.89 -0.67 -3.10
CA LYS A 181 -9.81 0.11 -3.92
C LYS A 181 -9.14 1.35 -4.51
N ALA A 182 -8.29 2.05 -3.75
CA ALA A 182 -7.53 3.18 -4.24
C ALA A 182 -6.47 2.75 -5.27
N ARG A 183 -5.73 1.66 -5.01
CA ARG A 183 -4.78 1.03 -5.95
C ARG A 183 -5.49 0.62 -7.23
N TRP A 184 -6.71 0.10 -7.12
CA TRP A 184 -7.56 -0.24 -8.24
C TRP A 184 -8.05 1.00 -8.99
N GLN A 185 -8.65 1.99 -8.33
CA GLN A 185 -9.06 3.26 -8.96
C GLN A 185 -7.88 3.97 -9.64
N GLN A 186 -6.70 3.96 -9.03
CA GLN A 186 -5.47 4.51 -9.61
C GLN A 186 -5.01 3.76 -10.87
N HIS A 187 -5.26 2.46 -10.95
CA HIS A 187 -5.07 1.72 -12.20
C HIS A 187 -5.99 2.24 -13.31
N TRP A 188 -7.21 2.68 -12.98
CA TRP A 188 -8.15 3.24 -13.96
C TRP A 188 -7.79 4.68 -14.39
N GLU A 189 -7.19 5.48 -13.50
CA GLU A 189 -6.95 6.91 -13.70
C GLU A 189 -5.58 7.26 -14.32
N LEU A 190 -4.89 6.31 -14.94
CA LEU A 190 -3.56 6.54 -15.51
C LEU A 190 -3.58 7.67 -16.57
N GLU A 191 -2.92 8.80 -16.25
CA GLU A 191 -2.76 9.91 -17.18
C GLU A 191 -1.91 9.51 -18.40
N ARG A 192 -2.47 9.72 -19.59
CA ARG A 192 -1.81 9.42 -20.87
C ARG A 192 -1.30 10.72 -21.48
N GLY A 193 -0.08 11.11 -21.11
CA GLY A 193 0.56 12.34 -21.58
C GLY A 193 1.75 12.71 -20.70
N ASN A 194 2.54 13.69 -21.14
CA ASN A 194 3.67 14.27 -20.41
C ASN A 194 4.56 13.24 -19.66
N PRO A 195 5.19 12.28 -20.38
CA PRO A 195 5.92 11.21 -19.72
C PRO A 195 7.16 11.75 -19.01
N VAL A 196 7.28 11.46 -17.71
CA VAL A 196 8.47 11.78 -16.91
C VAL A 196 9.70 11.00 -17.37
N ARG A 197 9.48 9.81 -17.97
CA ARG A 197 10.55 8.98 -18.56
C ARG A 197 10.09 8.35 -19.85
N THR A 198 11.00 8.31 -20.82
CA THR A 198 10.78 7.65 -22.11
C THR A 198 11.81 6.55 -22.32
N PHE A 199 11.34 5.40 -22.81
CA PHE A 199 12.14 4.23 -23.15
C PHE A 199 11.96 3.92 -24.63
N LYS A 200 13.02 3.47 -25.30
CA LYS A 200 12.99 3.17 -26.74
C LYS A 200 13.46 1.75 -27.05
N GLY A 201 12.85 1.18 -28.09
CA GLY A 201 13.23 -0.10 -28.67
C GLY A 201 12.91 -1.30 -27.80
N ASP A 202 13.21 -2.48 -28.34
CA ASP A 202 12.84 -3.77 -27.73
C ASP A 202 13.64 -4.07 -26.47
N LYS A 203 14.82 -3.47 -26.36
CA LYS A 203 15.72 -3.58 -25.20
C LYS A 203 15.34 -2.67 -24.04
N PHE A 204 14.28 -1.86 -24.17
CA PHE A 204 13.80 -0.94 -23.13
C PHE A 204 14.91 0.00 -22.61
N VAL A 205 15.62 0.65 -23.53
CA VAL A 205 16.71 1.56 -23.18
C VAL A 205 16.11 2.91 -22.82
N ALA A 206 16.49 3.50 -21.69
CA ALA A 206 16.10 4.86 -21.35
C ALA A 206 16.59 5.80 -22.46
N ALA A 207 15.68 6.58 -23.03
CA ALA A 207 16.08 7.68 -23.88
C ALA A 207 16.58 8.77 -22.92
N ASP A 208 17.90 8.96 -22.87
CA ASP A 208 18.48 10.05 -22.07
C ASP A 208 17.79 11.36 -22.48
N THR A 209 17.26 12.05 -21.48
CA THR A 209 16.74 13.41 -21.62
C THR A 209 17.95 14.28 -21.96
N PHE A 210 18.00 14.82 -23.18
CA PHE A 210 18.91 15.92 -23.52
C PHE A 210 18.52 17.18 -22.74
#